data_AF-A0A918P649-F1
#
_entry.id   AF-A0A918P649-F1
#
_cell.length_a   1.000
_cell.length_b   1.000
_cell.length_c   1.000
_cell.angle_alpha   90.00
_cell.angle_beta   90.00
_cell.angle_gamma   90.00
#
_symmetry.space_group_name_H-M   'P 1'
#
loop_
_entity.id
_entity.type
_entity.pdbx_description
1 polymer ?
#
loop_
_entity_poly.entity_id
_entity_poly.type
_entity_poly.pdbx_seq_one_letter_code
_entity_poly.pdbx_strand_id
1 'polypeptide(L)' 'MAERIIERAREAGVFVHDSPELVSLLMQVDLDQQIPPELYRAVAEVLAFVYFLESRASAGSASSPSLPKQIVDAVLPDGA' A
#
# COMPACT_ATOMS: atom_id res chain seq x y z
N MET A 1 10.69 -20.19 -1.66
CA MET A 1 10.06 -18.97 -1.09
C MET A 1 8.92 -18.47 -1.96
N ALA A 2 9.09 -18.35 -3.28
CA ALA A 2 8.03 -17.91 -4.21
C ALA A 2 6.74 -18.77 -4.14
N GLU A 3 6.85 -20.09 -4.02
CA GLU A 3 5.70 -21.00 -3.90
C GLU A 3 4.78 -20.63 -2.74
N ARG A 4 5.35 -20.30 -1.58
CA ARG A 4 4.60 -19.87 -0.40
C ARG A 4 3.83 -18.56 -0.60
N ILE A 5 4.32 -17.68 -1.48
CA ILE A 5 3.68 -16.41 -1.85
C ILE A 5 2.50 -16.70 -2.79
N ILE A 6 2.70 -17.57 -3.77
CA ILE A 6 1.67 -18.01 -4.72
C ILE A 6 0.52 -18.71 -3.99
N GLU A 7 0.84 -19.60 -3.05
CA GLU A 7 -0.17 -20.27 -2.21
C GLU A 7 -1.02 -19.26 -1.44
N ARG A 8 -0.39 -18.29 -0.76
CA ARG A 8 -1.09 -17.24 0.00
C ARG A 8 -1.93 -16.32 -0.89
N ALA A 9 -1.43 -15.97 -2.07
CA ALA A 9 -2.18 -15.18 -3.04
C ALA A 9 -3.47 -15.92 -3.47
N ARG A 10 -3.37 -17.23 -3.74
CA ARG A 10 -4.55 -18.06 -4.06
C ARG A 10 -5.54 -18.16 -2.90
N GLU A 11 -5.05 -18.38 -1.69
CA GLU A 11 -5.88 -18.42 -0.46
C GLU A 11 -6.61 -17.09 -0.23
N ALA A 12 -5.98 -15.96 -0.54
CA ALA A 12 -6.56 -14.62 -0.43
C ALA A 12 -7.44 -14.21 -1.62
N GLY A 13 -7.61 -15.06 -2.63
CA GLY A 13 -8.38 -14.76 -3.84
C GLY A 13 -7.69 -13.75 -4.78
N VAL A 14 -6.39 -13.53 -4.63
CA VAL A 14 -5.59 -12.66 -5.50
C VAL A 14 -5.25 -13.41 -6.79
N PHE A 15 -5.54 -12.79 -7.94
CA PHE A 15 -5.23 -13.35 -9.24
C PHE A 15 -3.71 -13.46 -9.45
N VAL A 16 -3.22 -14.65 -9.81
CA VAL A 16 -1.81 -14.91 -10.09
C VAL A 16 -1.61 -15.06 -11.59
N HIS A 17 -0.80 -14.18 -12.17
CA HIS A 17 -0.44 -14.21 -13.59
C HIS A 17 0.99 -14.72 -13.77
N ASP A 18 1.19 -15.63 -14.72
CA ASP A 18 2.50 -16.22 -15.02
C ASP A 18 3.06 -15.61 -16.32
N SER A 19 4.09 -14.77 -16.19
CA SER A 19 4.84 -14.19 -17.32
C SER A 19 6.32 -14.06 -16.92
N PRO A 20 7.21 -14.91 -17.45
CA PRO A 20 8.65 -14.86 -17.19
C PRO A 20 9.31 -13.52 -17.55
N GLU A 21 8.82 -12.86 -18.60
CA GLU A 21 9.33 -11.57 -19.06
C GLU A 21 9.01 -10.46 -18.07
N LEU A 22 7.78 -10.43 -17.54
CA LEU A 22 7.37 -9.46 -16.53
C LEU A 22 8.10 -9.68 -15.20
N VAL A 23 8.28 -10.94 -14.80
CA VAL A 23 9.07 -11.29 -13.61
C VAL A 23 10.50 -10.76 -13.73
N SER A 24 11.13 -10.95 -14.88
CA SER A 24 12.51 -10.49 -15.13
C SER A 24 12.64 -8.95 -15.07
N LEU A 25 11.60 -8.22 -15.47
CA LEU A 25 11.55 -6.77 -15.36
C LEU A 25 11.35 -6.32 -13.90
N LEU A 26 10.43 -6.96 -13.17
CA LEU A 26 10.13 -6.62 -11.77
C LEU A 26 11.27 -6.99 -10.82
N MET A 27 12.08 -7.99 -11.14
CA MET A 27 13.29 -8.32 -10.38
C MET A 27 14.36 -7.23 -10.40
N GLN A 28 14.28 -6.26 -11.32
CA GLN A 28 15.19 -5.11 -11.37
C GLN A 28 14.73 -3.97 -10.45
N VAL A 29 13.54 -4.07 -9.86
CA VAL A 29 13.02 -3.08 -8.92
C VAL A 29 13.57 -3.41 -7.53
N ASP A 30 14.35 -2.48 -6.97
CA ASP A 30 14.87 -2.59 -5.60
C ASP A 30 13.73 -2.41 -4.59
N LEU A 31 13.18 -3.51 -4.08
CA LEU A 31 12.02 -3.52 -3.18
C LEU A 31 12.35 -3.21 -1.71
N ASP A 32 13.63 -3.09 -1.35
CA ASP A 32 14.08 -2.95 0.05
C ASP A 32 14.58 -1.55 0.42
N GLN A 33 14.36 -0.55 -0.43
CA GLN A 33 14.68 0.82 -0.07
C GLN A 33 13.62 1.39 0.87
N GLN A 34 14.05 1.70 2.09
CA GLN A 34 13.22 2.48 2.99
C GLN A 34 12.98 3.86 2.38
N ILE A 35 11.74 4.31 2.46
CA ILE A 35 11.41 5.68 2.07
C ILE A 35 12.28 6.62 2.95
N PRO A 36 13.01 7.58 2.35
CA PRO A 36 13.72 8.59 3.11
C PRO A 36 12.76 9.34 4.06
N PRO A 37 13.15 9.63 5.32
CA PRO A 37 12.27 10.30 6.28
C PRO A 37 11.66 11.60 5.77
N GLU A 38 12.39 12.34 4.92
CA GLU A 38 11.96 13.61 4.34
C GLU A 38 10.76 13.45 3.39
N LEU A 39 10.54 12.23 2.87
CA LEU A 39 9.48 11.89 1.94
C LEU A 39 8.26 11.24 2.60
N TYR A 40 8.29 10.95 3.90
CA TYR A 40 7.17 10.32 4.61
C TYR A 40 5.86 11.08 4.46
N ARG A 41 5.92 12.42 4.55
CA ARG A 41 4.73 13.26 4.36
C ARG A 41 4.14 13.12 2.96
N ALA A 42 4.98 13.17 1.93
CA ALA A 42 4.52 13.06 0.54
C ALA A 42 3.88 11.70 0.27
N VAL A 43 4.47 10.61 0.79
CA VAL A 43 3.91 9.27 0.66
C VAL A 43 2.58 9.15 1.43
N ALA A 44 2.49 9.69 2.65
CA ALA A 44 1.25 9.68 3.42
C ALA A 44 0.10 10.42 2.70
N GLU A 45 0.38 11.55 2.05
CA GLU A 45 -0.59 12.29 1.25
C GLU A 45 -1.10 11.46 0.05
N VAL A 46 -0.21 10.75 -0.65
CA VAL A 46 -0.59 9.86 -1.75
C VAL A 46 -1.45 8.69 -1.25
N LEU A 47 -1.06 8.04 -0.16
CA LEU A 47 -1.83 6.93 0.43
C LEU A 47 -3.22 7.39 0.90
N ALA A 48 -3.33 8.56 1.54
CA ALA A 48 -4.60 9.14 1.94
C ALA A 48 -5.50 9.45 0.73
N PHE A 49 -4.91 9.91 -0.39
CA PHE A 49 -5.63 10.15 -1.63
C PHE A 49 -6.16 8.85 -2.25
N VAL A 50 -5.35 7.79 -2.32
CA VAL A 50 -5.79 6.47 -2.81
C VAL A 50 -6.94 5.94 -1.95
N TYR A 51 -6.81 6.00 -0.63
CA TYR A 51 -7.86 5.58 0.29
C TYR A 51 -9.15 6.39 0.13
N PHE A 52 -9.06 7.70 -0.14
CA PHE A 52 -10.22 8.53 -0.46
C PHE A 52 -10.90 8.11 -1.77
N LEU A 53 -10.13 7.78 -2.81
CA LEU A 53 -10.67 7.29 -4.07
C LEU A 53 -11.39 5.95 -3.89
N GLU A 54 -10.79 5.01 -3.16
CA GLU A 54 -11.40 3.71 -2.82
C GLU A 54 -12.65 3.88 -1.96
N SER A 55 -12.62 4.79 -0.99
CA SER A 55 -13.78 5.11 -0.15
C SER A 55 -14.93 5.66 -0.98
N ARG A 56 -14.67 6.50 -1.98
CA ARG A 56 -15.71 7.00 -2.90
C ARG A 56 -16.23 5.93 -3.84
N ALA A 57 -15.37 5.02 -4.29
CA ALA A 57 -15.79 3.86 -5.08
C ALA A 57 -16.65 2.88 -4.25
N SER A 58 -16.41 2.83 -2.93
CA SER A 58 -17.11 1.96 -1.97
C SER A 58 -18.29 2.63 -1.25
N ALA A 59 -18.47 3.95 -1.39
CA ALA A 59 -19.50 4.77 -0.71
C ALA A 59 -20.93 4.56 -1.24
N GLY A 60 -21.26 3.34 -1.67
CA GLY A 60 -22.63 2.82 -1.71
C GLY A 60 -23.19 2.43 -0.34
N SER A 61 -22.42 2.54 0.76
CA SER A 61 -22.92 2.36 2.13
C SER A 61 -22.16 3.27 3.10
N ALA A 62 -22.90 4.10 3.82
CA ALA A 62 -22.42 5.26 4.55
C ALA A 62 -21.72 4.91 5.87
N SER A 63 -20.46 5.31 6.01
CA SER A 63 -19.96 5.97 7.23
C SER A 63 -18.62 6.63 6.90
N SER A 64 -18.54 7.93 7.15
CA SER A 64 -17.41 8.79 6.83
C SER A 64 -16.08 8.18 7.30
N PRO A 65 -15.10 7.99 6.41
CA PRO A 65 -13.78 7.56 6.84
C PRO A 65 -13.03 8.79 7.37
N SER A 66 -13.27 9.12 8.64
CA SER A 66 -12.32 9.93 9.39
C SER A 66 -11.04 9.12 9.52
N LEU A 67 -9.92 9.59 8.96
CA LEU A 67 -8.63 8.97 9.21
C LEU A 67 -8.44 8.89 10.73
N PRO A 68 -8.18 7.69 11.30
CA PRO A 68 -7.97 7.57 12.73
C PRO A 68 -6.76 8.43 13.09
N LYS A 69 -6.95 9.36 14.03
CA LYS A 69 -5.91 10.30 14.50
C LYS A 69 -4.61 9.59 14.88
N GLN A 70 -4.68 8.33 15.28
CA GLN A 70 -3.54 7.45 15.56
C GLN A 70 -2.57 7.27 14.39
N ILE A 71 -3.00 7.33 13.13
CA ILE A 71 -2.09 7.27 11.97
C ILE A 71 -1.33 8.59 11.83
N VAL A 72 -2.00 9.71 12.12
CA VAL A 72 -1.41 11.05 12.03
C VAL A 72 -0.42 11.28 13.17
N ASP A 73 -0.77 10.83 14.38
CA ASP A 73 0.04 10.99 15.59
C ASP A 73 1.23 10.01 15.64
N ALA A 74 1.16 8.85 14.99
CA ALA A 74 2.26 7.89 14.94
C ALA A 74 3.37 8.25 13.93
N VAL A 75 3.05 9.05 12.89
CA VAL A 75 4.00 9.43 11.83
C VAL A 75 4.83 10.66 12.22
N LEU A 76 4.40 11.48 13.19
CA LEU A 76 5.19 12.57 13.76
C LEU A 76 5.11 12.54 15.30
N PRO A 77 5.95 11.72 15.98
CA PRO A 77 5.93 11.67 17.43
C PRO A 77 6.46 12.94 18.10
N ASP A 78 7.29 13.76 17.42
CA ASP A 78 7.85 14.96 18.02
C ASP A 78 7.87 16.14 17.03
N GLY A 79 7.30 17.26 17.48
CA GLY A 79 7.46 18.54 16.82
C GLY A 79 8.90 19.02 16.91
N ALA A 80 9.57 19.14 15.77
CA ALA A 80 10.75 19.96 15.54
C ALA A 80 10.76 20.42 14.08
#